data_AF-A0A965KYV7-F1
#
_entry.id   AF-A0A965KYV7-F1
#
_cell.length_a   1.000
_cell.length_b   1.000
_cell.length_c   1.000
_cell.angle_alpha   90.00
_cell.angle_beta   90.00
_cell.angle_gamma   90.00
#
_symmetry.space_group_name_H-M   'P 1'
#
loop_
_entity.id
_entity.type
_entity.pdbx_description
1 polymer ?
#
loop_
_entity_poly.entity_id
_entity_poly.type
_entity_poly.pdbx_seq_one_letter_code
_entity_poly.pdbx_strand_id
1 'polypeptide(L)'
;MITALIDADSLIYAVGFSSNDVEEPIAISRLEQTMVELCMDLDCEDYKGFLTGKGNFRDTLAVTAPYKGQRISEKPVHFQALRCHLVTSWGFTVVKGIEADDAVGIAAYAVPEDETIMVHIDKDLNQFRGWHYNYRKQQKYYVSEFEGLVAFYTQILTGDRIDNIIGLKGIGPVKAKKILADCTNEKELYSAVLKAYDGDEKRVLENGQLLWLQRKE
;
A
#
# COMPACT_ATOMS: atom_id res chain seq x y z
N MET A 1 9.75 -19.51 10.64
CA MET A 1 9.23 -19.64 9.27
C MET A 1 8.73 -18.26 8.86
N ILE A 2 9.28 -17.68 7.79
CA ILE A 2 8.88 -16.35 7.32
C ILE A 2 7.84 -16.51 6.21
N THR A 3 6.71 -15.82 6.35
CA THR A 3 5.63 -15.78 5.36
C THR A 3 5.69 -14.48 4.56
N ALA A 4 5.70 -14.57 3.23
CA ALA A 4 5.61 -13.38 2.37
C ALA A 4 4.15 -12.90 2.24
N LEU A 5 3.87 -11.64 2.59
CA LEU A 5 2.56 -11.01 2.44
C LEU A 5 2.58 -10.10 1.22
N ILE A 6 1.89 -10.47 0.15
CA ILE A 6 2.06 -9.86 -1.18
C ILE A 6 0.84 -9.00 -1.53
N ASP A 7 1.09 -7.71 -1.76
CA ASP A 7 0.14 -6.84 -2.47
C ASP A 7 0.33 -7.04 -3.99
N ALA A 8 -0.58 -7.79 -4.61
CA ALA A 8 -0.49 -8.14 -6.02
C ALA A 8 -1.20 -7.20 -6.98
N ASP A 9 -1.92 -6.16 -6.52
CA ASP A 9 -2.55 -5.24 -7.47
C ASP A 9 -1.47 -4.57 -8.33
N SER A 10 -0.41 -4.09 -7.69
CA SER A 10 0.75 -3.51 -8.37
C SER A 10 1.46 -4.50 -9.33
N LEU A 11 1.51 -5.77 -8.96
CA LEU A 11 2.15 -6.83 -9.75
C LEU A 11 1.41 -7.09 -11.07
N ILE A 12 0.07 -7.17 -11.00
CA ILE A 12 -0.77 -7.36 -12.20
C ILE A 12 -0.57 -6.20 -13.17
N TYR A 13 -0.55 -4.96 -12.69
CA TYR A 13 -0.33 -3.80 -13.54
C TYR A 13 1.08 -3.81 -14.16
N ALA A 14 2.11 -4.10 -13.37
CA ALA A 14 3.48 -4.15 -13.84
C ALA A 14 3.69 -5.20 -14.95
N VAL A 15 3.30 -6.46 -14.70
CA VAL A 15 3.44 -7.54 -15.67
C VAL A 15 2.51 -7.32 -16.87
N GLY A 16 1.26 -6.91 -16.61
CA GLY A 16 0.27 -6.67 -17.64
C GLY A 16 0.72 -5.63 -18.65
N PHE A 17 1.15 -4.44 -18.21
CA PHE A 17 1.59 -3.39 -19.14
C PHE A 17 2.82 -3.80 -19.95
N SER A 18 3.76 -4.54 -19.33
CA SER A 18 4.93 -5.06 -20.04
C SER A 18 4.61 -6.17 -21.05
N SER A 19 3.37 -6.67 -21.05
CA SER A 19 2.90 -7.80 -21.85
C SER A 19 1.69 -7.45 -22.72
N ASN A 20 1.42 -6.16 -22.94
CA ASN A 20 0.32 -5.72 -23.80
C ASN A 20 0.51 -6.10 -25.28
N ASP A 21 1.75 -6.32 -25.70
CA ASP A 21 2.16 -6.64 -27.08
C ASP A 21 2.28 -8.14 -27.37
N VAL A 22 2.07 -8.99 -26.37
CA VAL A 22 2.18 -10.46 -26.49
C VAL A 22 0.82 -11.12 -26.29
N GLU A 23 0.73 -12.41 -26.60
CA GLU A 23 -0.48 -13.20 -26.34
C GLU A 23 -0.63 -13.56 -24.86
N GLU A 24 -1.87 -13.83 -24.44
CA GLU A 24 -2.24 -14.14 -23.06
C GLU A 24 -1.37 -15.23 -22.40
N PRO A 25 -1.04 -16.37 -23.06
CA PRO A 25 -0.20 -17.40 -22.43
C PRO A 25 1.21 -16.91 -22.10
N ILE A 26 1.78 -15.99 -22.90
CA ILE A 26 3.09 -15.41 -22.64
C ILE A 26 3.03 -14.45 -21.46
N ALA A 27 1.95 -13.66 -21.36
CA ALA A 27 1.73 -12.78 -20.21
C ALA A 27 1.60 -13.58 -18.90
N ILE A 28 0.88 -14.71 -18.92
CA ILE A 28 0.77 -15.63 -17.78
C ILE A 28 2.13 -16.22 -17.43
N SER A 29 2.90 -16.71 -18.41
CA SER A 29 4.23 -17.27 -18.15
C SER A 29 5.19 -16.26 -17.52
N ARG A 30 5.14 -14.98 -17.93
CA ARG A 30 5.92 -13.90 -17.32
C ARG A 30 5.52 -13.64 -15.86
N LEU A 31 4.22 -13.70 -15.57
CA LEU A 31 3.71 -13.57 -14.20
C LEU A 31 4.21 -14.74 -13.33
N GLU A 32 4.11 -15.98 -13.82
CA GLU A 32 4.61 -17.16 -13.13
C GLU A 32 6.11 -17.04 -12.84
N GLN A 33 6.90 -16.63 -13.85
CA GLN A 33 8.33 -16.40 -13.66
C GLN A 33 8.59 -15.35 -12.58
N THR A 34 7.86 -14.22 -12.60
CA THR A 34 8.01 -13.16 -11.60
C THR A 34 7.69 -13.68 -10.19
N MET A 35 6.65 -14.49 -10.04
CA MET A 35 6.27 -15.09 -8.76
C MET A 35 7.30 -16.10 -8.26
N VAL A 36 7.84 -16.95 -9.13
CA VAL A 36 8.90 -17.89 -8.78
C VAL A 36 10.17 -17.15 -8.35
N GLU A 37 10.61 -16.14 -9.12
CA GLU A 37 11.77 -15.31 -8.79
C GLU A 37 11.57 -14.62 -7.42
N LEU A 38 10.38 -14.08 -7.16
CA LEU A 38 10.05 -13.46 -5.89
C LEU A 38 10.17 -14.45 -4.70
N CYS A 39 9.64 -15.67 -4.85
CA CYS A 39 9.76 -16.69 -3.82
C CYS A 39 11.22 -17.11 -3.59
N MET A 40 12.02 -17.18 -4.66
CA MET A 40 13.45 -17.52 -4.57
C MET A 40 14.27 -16.41 -3.89
N ASP A 41 13.99 -15.14 -4.19
CA ASP A 41 14.70 -13.99 -3.60
C ASP A 41 14.48 -13.86 -2.09
N LEU A 42 13.29 -14.26 -1.62
CA LEU A 42 12.88 -14.06 -0.24
C LEU A 42 13.22 -15.22 0.69
N ASP A 43 13.57 -16.39 0.13
CA ASP A 43 13.78 -17.64 0.88
C ASP A 43 12.63 -17.90 1.89
N CYS A 44 11.39 -17.58 1.47
CA CYS A 44 10.21 -17.70 2.32
C CYS A 44 9.64 -19.12 2.26
N GLU A 45 9.18 -19.62 3.40
CA GLU A 45 8.61 -20.97 3.51
C GLU A 45 7.14 -21.02 3.08
N ASP A 46 6.44 -19.88 3.16
CA ASP A 46 5.03 -19.73 2.79
C ASP A 46 4.75 -18.31 2.25
N TYR A 47 3.61 -18.13 1.58
CA TYR A 47 3.15 -16.83 1.09
C TYR A 47 1.64 -16.67 1.20
N LYS A 48 1.20 -15.41 1.34
CA LYS A 48 -0.21 -15.01 1.27
C LYS A 48 -0.33 -13.79 0.38
N GLY A 49 -1.06 -13.93 -0.70
CA GLY A 49 -1.28 -12.88 -1.68
C GLY A 49 -2.67 -12.28 -1.60
N PHE A 50 -2.77 -10.95 -1.75
CA PHE A 50 -4.02 -10.21 -1.68
C PHE A 50 -4.26 -9.37 -2.94
N LEU A 51 -5.53 -9.24 -3.31
CA LEU A 51 -6.00 -8.49 -4.47
C LEU A 51 -7.24 -7.67 -4.11
N THR A 52 -7.27 -6.39 -4.47
CA THR A 52 -8.42 -5.52 -4.20
C THR A 52 -9.63 -6.00 -5.02
N GLY A 53 -10.76 -6.20 -4.35
CA GLY A 53 -12.01 -6.61 -4.98
C GLY A 53 -13.00 -5.46 -5.14
N LYS A 54 -14.28 -5.73 -4.89
CA LYS A 54 -15.36 -4.74 -5.06
C LYS A 54 -15.61 -3.96 -3.78
N GLY A 55 -15.83 -2.66 -3.96
CA GLY A 55 -16.20 -1.72 -2.89
C GLY A 55 -15.02 -1.33 -2.02
N ASN A 56 -15.04 -0.10 -1.52
CA ASN A 56 -14.07 0.43 -0.57
C ASN A 56 -14.78 1.36 0.40
N PHE A 57 -14.56 1.18 1.71
CA PHE A 57 -15.15 2.04 2.72
C PHE A 57 -14.74 3.53 2.56
N ARG A 58 -13.55 3.79 2.00
CA ARG A 58 -13.02 5.14 1.73
C ARG A 58 -13.90 5.94 0.76
N ASP A 59 -14.64 5.28 -0.13
CA ASP A 59 -15.57 5.94 -1.07
C ASP A 59 -16.66 6.73 -0.34
N THR A 60 -17.11 6.24 0.83
CA THR A 60 -18.14 6.91 1.65
C THR A 60 -17.60 7.95 2.61
N LEU A 61 -16.30 7.90 2.93
CA LEU A 61 -15.65 8.80 3.88
C LEU A 61 -15.16 10.09 3.23
N ALA A 62 -14.93 10.07 1.92
CA ALA A 62 -14.38 11.20 1.19
C ALA A 62 -15.40 12.35 1.08
N VAL A 63 -15.14 13.47 1.77
CA VAL A 63 -16.04 14.65 1.80
C VAL A 63 -15.49 15.77 0.92
N THR A 64 -14.19 16.00 1.00
CA THR A 64 -13.45 17.08 0.35
C THR A 64 -13.38 16.93 -1.16
N ALA A 65 -13.02 15.72 -1.60
CA ALA A 65 -12.81 15.38 -2.99
C ALA A 65 -13.08 13.89 -3.15
N PRO A 66 -13.62 13.43 -4.30
CA PRO A 66 -13.92 12.02 -4.49
C PRO A 66 -12.63 11.18 -4.42
N TYR A 67 -12.57 10.22 -3.51
CA TYR A 67 -11.42 9.31 -3.37
C TYR A 67 -11.17 8.59 -4.69
N LYS A 68 -9.91 8.61 -5.16
CA LYS A 68 -9.49 8.06 -6.46
C LYS A 68 -10.29 8.58 -7.69
N GLY A 69 -11.08 9.65 -7.53
CA GLY A 69 -12.00 10.15 -8.56
C GLY A 69 -11.34 10.75 -9.80
N GLN A 70 -10.03 10.99 -9.76
CA GLN A 70 -9.23 11.46 -10.89
C GLN A 70 -8.45 10.34 -11.60
N ARG A 71 -8.49 9.10 -11.09
CA ARG A 71 -7.73 7.99 -11.67
C ARG A 71 -8.36 7.57 -13.00
N ILE A 72 -7.76 8.04 -14.09
CA ILE A 72 -7.97 7.49 -15.43
C ILE A 72 -6.86 6.45 -15.62
N SER A 73 -7.11 5.22 -15.16
CA SER A 73 -6.15 4.13 -15.30
C SER A 73 -6.63 3.19 -16.39
N GLU A 74 -5.96 3.24 -17.54
CA GLU A 74 -6.09 2.20 -18.55
C GLU A 74 -5.68 0.86 -17.93
N LYS A 75 -6.45 -0.20 -18.20
CA LYS A 75 -6.10 -1.54 -17.72
C LYS A 75 -5.25 -2.24 -18.77
N PRO A 76 -4.24 -3.02 -18.36
CA PRO A 76 -3.53 -3.89 -19.29
C PRO A 76 -4.46 -4.84 -20.03
N VAL A 77 -4.08 -5.22 -21.25
CA VAL A 77 -4.86 -6.09 -22.15
C VAL A 77 -5.23 -7.39 -21.44
N HIS A 78 -4.26 -8.01 -20.76
CA HIS A 78 -4.42 -9.31 -20.10
C HIS A 78 -4.79 -9.22 -18.61
N PHE A 79 -5.23 -8.06 -18.12
CA PHE A 79 -5.48 -7.81 -16.69
C PHE A 79 -6.33 -8.91 -16.03
N GLN A 80 -7.45 -9.29 -16.67
CA GLN A 80 -8.37 -10.27 -16.09
C GLN A 80 -7.78 -11.68 -16.09
N ALA A 81 -7.02 -12.06 -17.12
CA ALA A 81 -6.36 -13.36 -17.21
C ALA A 81 -5.29 -13.51 -16.13
N LEU A 82 -4.41 -12.50 -15.98
CA LEU A 82 -3.38 -12.45 -14.93
C LEU A 82 -4.00 -12.53 -13.54
N ARG A 83 -5.05 -11.73 -13.29
CA ARG A 83 -5.78 -11.73 -12.02
C ARG A 83 -6.39 -13.11 -11.72
N CYS A 84 -7.03 -13.73 -12.71
CA CYS A 84 -7.62 -15.05 -12.57
C CYS A 84 -6.55 -16.08 -12.19
N HIS A 85 -5.42 -16.05 -12.90
CA HIS A 85 -4.32 -16.98 -12.70
C HIS A 85 -3.72 -16.90 -11.28
N LEU A 86 -3.52 -15.69 -10.73
CA LEU A 86 -3.09 -15.53 -9.33
C LEU A 86 -4.05 -16.18 -8.34
N VAL A 87 -5.36 -16.06 -8.57
CA VAL A 87 -6.37 -16.64 -7.67
C VAL A 87 -6.42 -18.16 -7.82
N THR A 88 -6.48 -18.68 -9.05
CA THR A 88 -6.73 -20.11 -9.30
C THR A 88 -5.48 -20.97 -9.13
N SER A 89 -4.32 -20.46 -9.54
CA SER A 89 -3.07 -21.23 -9.57
C SER A 89 -2.18 -20.93 -8.36
N TRP A 90 -2.18 -19.69 -7.89
CA TRP A 90 -1.37 -19.24 -6.76
C TRP A 90 -2.16 -19.03 -5.47
N GLY A 91 -3.48 -19.27 -5.47
CA GLY A 91 -4.30 -19.20 -4.24
C GLY A 91 -4.46 -17.80 -3.64
N PHE A 92 -4.28 -16.74 -4.42
CA PHE A 92 -4.41 -15.36 -3.94
C PHE A 92 -5.85 -15.05 -3.51
N THR A 93 -6.00 -14.28 -2.44
CA THR A 93 -7.29 -13.90 -1.87
C THR A 93 -7.77 -12.56 -2.42
N VAL A 94 -9.00 -12.52 -2.92
CA VAL A 94 -9.66 -11.26 -3.33
C VAL A 94 -10.46 -10.70 -2.15
N VAL A 95 -10.04 -9.55 -1.62
CA VAL A 95 -10.70 -8.90 -0.49
C VAL A 95 -11.86 -8.00 -0.95
N LYS A 96 -12.85 -7.78 -0.08
CA LYS A 96 -14.06 -7.01 -0.40
C LYS A 96 -14.27 -5.92 0.65
N GLY A 97 -14.64 -4.72 0.21
CA GLY A 97 -14.88 -3.57 1.09
C GLY A 97 -13.61 -2.86 1.59
N ILE A 98 -12.44 -3.47 1.39
CA ILE A 98 -11.11 -2.93 1.74
C ILE A 98 -10.16 -3.15 0.55
N GLU A 99 -9.00 -2.49 0.58
CA GLU A 99 -7.96 -2.64 -0.44
C GLU A 99 -6.96 -3.75 -0.06
N ALA A 100 -6.16 -4.21 -1.02
CA ALA A 100 -5.19 -5.28 -0.80
C ALA A 100 -4.13 -4.90 0.24
N ASP A 101 -3.75 -3.63 0.29
CA ASP A 101 -2.83 -3.05 1.26
C ASP A 101 -3.36 -3.11 2.71
N ASP A 102 -4.66 -2.85 2.93
CA ASP A 102 -5.34 -3.06 4.20
C ASP A 102 -5.24 -4.52 4.64
N ALA A 103 -5.48 -5.45 3.71
CA ALA A 103 -5.43 -6.88 3.99
C ALA A 103 -4.01 -7.37 4.34
N VAL A 104 -2.99 -6.84 3.66
CA VAL A 104 -1.58 -7.07 4.00
C VAL A 104 -1.29 -6.56 5.41
N GLY A 105 -1.75 -5.35 5.76
CA GLY A 105 -1.59 -4.78 7.10
C GLY A 105 -2.23 -5.60 8.21
N ILE A 106 -3.48 -6.03 8.00
CA ILE A 106 -4.21 -6.90 8.92
C ILE A 106 -3.45 -8.22 9.13
N ALA A 107 -2.99 -8.84 8.04
CA ALA A 107 -2.24 -10.10 8.11
C ALA A 107 -0.88 -9.93 8.81
N ALA A 108 -0.18 -8.82 8.56
CA ALA A 108 1.12 -8.54 9.18
C ALA A 108 1.00 -8.30 10.70
N TYR A 109 -0.04 -7.61 11.14
CA TYR A 109 -0.25 -7.29 12.56
C TYR A 109 -0.91 -8.44 13.36
N ALA A 110 -1.41 -9.48 12.67
CA ALA A 110 -2.00 -10.65 13.31
C ALA A 110 -0.96 -11.65 13.87
N VAL A 111 0.32 -11.46 13.55
CA VAL A 111 1.44 -12.34 13.93
C VAL A 111 2.64 -11.52 14.42
N PRO A 112 3.66 -12.15 15.05
CA PRO A 112 4.91 -11.48 15.38
C PRO A 112 5.62 -10.89 14.15
N GLU A 113 6.34 -9.78 14.34
CA GLU A 113 6.98 -9.01 13.26
C GLU A 113 8.07 -9.78 12.50
N ASP A 114 8.70 -10.75 13.14
CA ASP A 114 9.78 -11.57 12.59
C ASP A 114 9.27 -12.80 11.83
N GLU A 115 7.96 -13.04 11.81
CA GLU A 115 7.32 -14.14 11.08
C GLU A 115 6.84 -13.75 9.68
N THR A 116 6.87 -12.46 9.32
CA THR A 116 6.36 -11.99 8.02
C THR A 116 7.28 -11.00 7.33
N ILE A 117 7.12 -10.92 6.00
CA ILE A 117 7.71 -9.87 5.17
C ILE A 117 6.66 -9.36 4.18
N MET A 118 6.45 -8.05 4.16
CA MET A 118 5.49 -7.40 3.26
C MET A 118 6.16 -7.13 1.91
N VAL A 119 5.57 -7.63 0.83
CA VAL A 119 6.09 -7.51 -0.54
C VAL A 119 5.21 -6.54 -1.32
N HIS A 120 5.77 -5.39 -1.70
CA HIS A 120 5.02 -4.33 -2.37
C HIS A 120 5.95 -3.31 -3.05
N ILE A 121 5.39 -2.50 -3.96
CA ILE A 121 6.06 -1.29 -4.44
C ILE A 121 5.40 -0.01 -3.93
N ASP A 122 4.22 -0.13 -3.31
CA ASP A 122 3.46 1.02 -2.84
C ASP A 122 4.11 1.62 -1.60
N LYS A 123 4.41 2.91 -1.63
CA LYS A 123 5.03 3.59 -0.49
C LYS A 123 4.09 3.67 0.72
N ASP A 124 2.79 3.49 0.53
CA ASP A 124 1.78 3.69 1.56
C ASP A 124 1.81 2.58 2.61
N LEU A 125 2.21 1.35 2.22
CA LEU A 125 2.47 0.26 3.17
C LEU A 125 3.63 0.54 4.12
N ASN A 126 4.48 1.55 3.87
CA ASN A 126 5.50 1.97 4.84
C ASN A 126 4.89 2.56 6.12
N GLN A 127 3.57 2.64 6.25
CA GLN A 127 2.89 2.93 7.51
C GLN A 127 2.94 1.76 8.50
N PHE A 128 3.21 0.55 8.04
CA PHE A 128 3.30 -0.65 8.86
C PHE A 128 4.72 -0.85 9.39
N ARG A 129 4.84 -1.39 10.61
CA ARG A 129 6.12 -1.88 11.11
C ARG A 129 6.46 -3.25 10.53
N GLY A 130 7.75 -3.59 10.52
CA GLY A 130 8.23 -4.91 10.17
C GLY A 130 9.17 -4.91 8.96
N TRP A 131 9.37 -6.09 8.39
CA TRP A 131 10.18 -6.26 7.18
C TRP A 131 9.35 -6.00 5.93
N HIS A 132 9.95 -5.27 4.99
CA HIS A 132 9.40 -4.95 3.68
C HIS A 132 10.36 -5.40 2.59
N TYR A 133 9.82 -5.76 1.43
CA TYR A 133 10.57 -6.06 0.22
C TYR A 133 9.96 -5.34 -0.99
N ASN A 134 10.76 -4.47 -1.59
CA ASN A 134 10.43 -3.84 -2.85
C ASN A 134 10.93 -4.71 -4.01
N TYR A 135 10.03 -5.51 -4.58
CA TYR A 135 10.38 -6.48 -5.63
C TYR A 135 10.90 -5.82 -6.92
N ARG A 136 10.53 -4.56 -7.20
CA ARG A 136 11.03 -3.82 -8.37
C ARG A 136 12.45 -3.30 -8.19
N LYS A 137 12.81 -2.92 -6.97
CA LYS A 137 14.16 -2.46 -6.60
C LYS A 137 15.04 -3.59 -6.07
N GLN A 138 14.47 -4.76 -5.85
CA GLN A 138 15.10 -5.90 -5.17
C GLN A 138 15.72 -5.48 -3.83
N GLN A 139 14.95 -4.72 -3.04
CA GLN A 139 15.43 -4.10 -1.80
C GLN A 139 14.61 -4.57 -0.61
N LYS A 140 15.27 -5.26 0.33
CA LYS A 140 14.74 -5.55 1.67
C LYS A 140 15.08 -4.42 2.63
N TYR A 141 14.12 -3.97 3.42
CA TYR A 141 14.30 -2.95 4.44
C TYR A 141 13.34 -3.17 5.62
N TYR A 142 13.64 -2.58 6.77
CA TYR A 142 12.79 -2.64 7.95
C TYR A 142 12.22 -1.26 8.22
N VAL A 143 10.97 -1.22 8.65
CA VAL A 143 10.29 -0.01 9.12
C VAL A 143 9.93 -0.21 10.58
N SER A 144 10.36 0.69 11.45
CA SER A 144 9.91 0.71 12.84
C SER A 144 8.50 1.30 12.97
N GLU A 145 7.79 0.96 14.05
CA GLU A 145 6.44 1.50 14.30
C GLU A 145 6.42 3.04 14.28
N PHE A 146 7.45 3.69 14.83
CA PHE A 146 7.54 5.14 14.81
C PHE A 146 7.80 5.71 13.40
N GLU A 147 8.66 5.07 12.60
CA GLU A 147 8.84 5.46 11.20
C GLU A 147 7.54 5.31 10.40
N GLY A 148 6.76 4.27 10.67
CA GLY A 148 5.44 4.07 10.07
C GLY A 148 4.45 5.18 10.42
N LEU A 149 4.41 5.59 11.69
CA LEU A 149 3.63 6.76 12.11
C LEU A 149 4.11 8.04 11.42
N VAL A 150 5.42 8.28 11.36
CA VAL A 150 5.98 9.45 10.65
C VAL A 150 5.58 9.44 9.17
N ALA A 151 5.58 8.28 8.50
CA ALA A 151 5.11 8.14 7.12
C ALA A 151 3.63 8.51 6.98
N PHE A 152 2.76 8.02 7.86
CA PHE A 152 1.34 8.35 7.90
C PHE A 152 1.10 9.86 8.10
N TYR A 153 1.68 10.46 9.14
CA TYR A 153 1.50 11.90 9.41
C TYR A 153 2.14 12.79 8.34
N THR A 154 3.21 12.33 7.69
CA THR A 154 3.77 13.00 6.51
C THR A 154 2.72 13.07 5.39
N GLN A 155 2.01 11.98 5.12
CA GLN A 155 0.97 11.95 4.09
C GLN A 155 -0.23 12.84 4.44
N ILE A 156 -0.62 12.95 5.71
CA ILE A 156 -1.67 13.91 6.11
C ILE A 156 -1.26 15.33 5.74
N LEU A 157 0.01 15.70 5.94
CA LEU A 157 0.53 17.03 5.59
C LEU A 157 0.61 17.24 4.07
N THR A 158 1.11 16.26 3.32
CA THR A 158 1.36 16.41 1.88
C THR A 158 0.15 16.11 1.01
N GLY A 159 -0.81 15.35 1.53
CA GLY A 159 -1.85 14.69 0.75
C GLY A 159 -1.29 13.54 -0.08
N ASP A 160 -2.19 12.90 -0.84
CA ASP A 160 -1.85 11.96 -1.90
C ASP A 160 -2.59 12.36 -3.19
N ARG A 161 -1.83 12.81 -4.18
CA ARG A 161 -2.39 13.25 -5.45
C ARG A 161 -2.96 12.10 -6.27
N ILE A 162 -2.38 10.90 -6.18
CA ILE A 162 -2.82 9.73 -6.94
C ILE A 162 -4.21 9.31 -6.47
N ASP A 163 -4.49 9.49 -5.18
CA ASP A 163 -5.77 9.14 -4.54
C ASP A 163 -6.73 10.31 -4.39
N ASN A 164 -6.36 11.47 -4.95
CA ASN A 164 -7.13 12.70 -4.87
C ASN A 164 -7.37 13.18 -3.43
N ILE A 165 -6.41 12.89 -2.53
CA ILE A 165 -6.41 13.34 -1.14
C ILE A 165 -5.61 14.64 -1.04
N ILE A 166 -6.27 15.71 -0.63
CA ILE A 166 -5.70 17.06 -0.65
C ILE A 166 -5.09 17.39 0.73
N GLY A 167 -3.76 17.48 0.76
CA GLY A 167 -2.99 17.99 1.90
C GLY A 167 -2.88 19.50 1.94
N LEU A 168 -1.94 20.01 2.73
CA LEU A 168 -1.70 21.45 2.89
C LEU A 168 -1.00 22.06 1.69
N LYS A 169 -1.53 23.19 1.22
CA LYS A 169 -0.96 23.92 0.09
C LYS A 169 0.48 24.33 0.38
N GLY A 170 1.40 23.96 -0.51
CA GLY A 170 2.80 24.35 -0.42
C GLY A 170 3.62 23.58 0.62
N ILE A 171 3.07 22.50 1.19
CA ILE A 171 3.79 21.55 2.04
C ILE A 171 4.02 20.26 1.26
N GLY A 172 5.27 20.08 0.81
CA GLY A 172 5.74 18.83 0.23
C GLY A 172 6.62 18.04 1.23
N PRO A 173 7.17 16.89 0.81
CA PRO A 173 7.91 15.97 1.69
C PRO A 173 9.02 16.63 2.52
N VAL A 174 9.75 17.58 1.92
CA VAL A 174 10.83 18.31 2.62
C VAL A 174 10.31 19.17 3.76
N LYS A 175 9.18 19.87 3.57
CA LYS A 175 8.58 20.71 4.62
C LYS A 175 7.89 19.85 5.68
N ALA A 176 7.22 18.77 5.27
CA ALA A 176 6.63 17.82 6.20
C ALA A 176 7.72 17.21 7.12
N LYS A 177 8.85 16.77 6.57
CA LYS A 177 9.99 16.29 7.35
C LYS A 177 10.48 17.33 8.36
N LYS A 178 10.53 18.62 8.00
CA LYS A 178 10.91 19.69 8.94
C LYS A 178 9.88 19.90 10.04
N ILE A 179 8.60 19.79 9.74
CA ILE A 179 7.51 19.94 10.73
C ILE A 179 7.57 18.82 11.77
N LEU A 180 7.91 17.60 11.35
CA LEU A 180 7.91 16.40 12.20
C LEU A 180 9.29 16.06 12.79
N ALA A 181 10.32 16.86 12.52
CA ALA A 181 11.73 16.51 12.80
C ALA A 181 12.03 16.26 14.28
N ASP A 182 11.40 17.04 15.16
CA ASP A 182 11.64 17.00 16.61
C ASP A 182 10.62 16.15 17.36
N CYS A 183 9.69 15.51 16.64
CA CYS A 183 8.70 14.63 17.25
C CYS A 183 9.33 13.27 17.61
N THR A 184 8.98 12.75 18.77
CA THR A 184 9.51 11.50 19.32
C THR A 184 8.43 10.46 19.62
N ASN A 185 7.16 10.86 19.53
CA ASN A 185 6.00 10.01 19.78
C ASN A 185 4.78 10.48 18.98
N GLU A 186 3.76 9.63 18.92
CA GLU A 186 2.54 9.87 18.14
C GLU A 186 1.79 11.15 18.57
N LYS A 187 1.74 11.45 19.86
CA LYS A 187 1.04 12.64 20.37
C LYS A 187 1.67 13.93 19.85
N GLU A 188 3.01 13.96 19.79
CA GLU A 188 3.76 15.07 19.22
C GLU A 188 3.54 15.18 17.70
N LEU A 189 3.52 14.04 16.98
CA LEU A 189 3.21 14.03 15.55
C LEU A 189 1.82 14.61 15.27
N TYR A 190 0.79 14.12 15.96
CA TYR A 190 -0.57 14.64 15.84
C TYR A 190 -0.63 16.13 16.16
N SER A 191 -0.01 16.57 17.26
CA SER A 191 -0.01 17.97 17.67
C SER A 191 0.68 18.88 16.63
N ALA A 192 1.79 18.43 16.05
CA ALA A 192 2.51 19.16 15.00
C ALA A 192 1.68 19.26 13.71
N VAL A 193 1.01 18.18 13.31
CA VAL A 193 0.11 18.18 12.15
C VAL A 193 -1.10 19.08 12.38
N LEU A 194 -1.78 18.94 13.52
CA LEU A 194 -2.94 19.78 13.85
C LEU A 194 -2.57 21.27 13.86
N LYS A 195 -1.41 21.63 14.42
CA LYS A 195 -0.89 22.99 14.38
C LYS A 195 -0.64 23.47 12.94
N ALA A 196 -0.10 22.62 12.06
CA ALA A 196 0.12 22.97 10.65
C ALA A 196 -1.20 23.18 9.89
N TYR A 197 -2.30 22.57 10.35
CA TYR A 197 -3.66 22.77 9.88
C TYR A 197 -4.41 23.91 10.60
N ASP A 198 -3.72 24.78 11.34
CA ASP A 198 -4.32 25.88 12.11
C ASP A 198 -5.42 25.43 13.09
N GLY A 199 -5.33 24.20 13.60
CA GLY A 199 -6.32 23.62 14.52
C GLY A 199 -7.54 23.01 13.84
N ASP A 200 -7.57 22.85 12.52
CA ASP A 200 -8.68 22.19 11.81
C ASP A 200 -8.67 20.67 12.01
N GLU A 201 -9.23 20.23 13.14
CA GLU A 201 -9.35 18.82 13.49
C GLU A 201 -10.16 18.00 12.47
N LYS A 202 -11.19 18.61 11.86
CA LYS A 202 -12.05 17.91 10.88
C LYS A 202 -11.25 17.53 9.65
N ARG A 203 -10.39 18.43 9.19
CA ARG A 203 -9.55 18.20 8.03
C ARG A 203 -8.47 17.16 8.28
N VAL A 204 -7.84 17.21 9.47
CA VAL A 204 -6.86 16.21 9.89
C VAL A 204 -7.51 14.84 10.00
N LEU A 205 -8.71 14.76 10.60
CA LEU A 205 -9.45 13.53 10.76
C LEU A 205 -9.86 12.93 9.41
N GLU A 206 -10.42 13.72 8.50
CA GLU A 206 -10.81 13.24 7.16
C GLU A 206 -9.61 12.66 6.40
N ASN A 207 -8.51 13.43 6.29
CA ASN A 207 -7.31 12.94 5.62
C ASN A 207 -6.74 11.70 6.33
N GLY A 208 -6.73 11.69 7.66
CA GLY A 208 -6.30 10.54 8.45
C GLY A 208 -7.12 9.28 8.16
N GLN A 209 -8.45 9.40 8.10
CA GLN A 209 -9.34 8.26 7.81
C GLN A 209 -9.18 7.71 6.39
N LEU A 210 -8.87 8.56 5.42
CA LEU A 210 -8.63 8.14 4.04
C LEU A 210 -7.24 7.49 3.87
N LEU A 211 -6.22 8.02 4.55
CA LEU A 211 -4.82 7.58 4.41
C LEU A 211 -4.44 6.41 5.32
N TRP A 212 -5.13 6.24 6.44
CA TRP A 212 -4.79 5.19 7.41
C TRP A 212 -5.09 3.81 6.83
N LEU A 213 -4.07 2.96 6.81
CA LEU A 213 -4.23 1.56 6.42
C LEU A 213 -4.61 0.69 7.61
N GLN A 214 -5.53 -0.26 7.40
CA GLN A 214 -6.05 -1.09 8.47
C GLN A 214 -5.01 -2.09 9.00
N ARG A 215 -5.05 -2.33 10.32
CA ARG A 215 -4.16 -3.24 11.06
C ARG A 215 -4.94 -4.34 11.78
N LYS A 216 -6.27 -4.30 11.70
CA LYS A 216 -7.23 -5.26 12.30
C LYS A 216 -8.55 -5.19 11.50
N GLU A 217 -9.31 -6.28 11.56
CA GLU A 217 -10.67 -6.38 11.01
C GLU A 217 -11.70 -5.52 11.77
#